data_AF-A0A7G8EGI1-F1
#
_entry.id   AF-A0A7G8EGI1-F1
#
_cell.length_a   1.000
_cell.length_b   1.000
_cell.length_c   1.000
_cell.angle_alpha   90.00
_cell.angle_beta   90.00
_cell.angle_gamma   90.00
#
_symmetry.space_group_name_H-M   'P 1'
#
loop_
_entity.id
_entity.type
_entity.pdbx_description
1 polymer ?
#
loop_
_entity_poly.entity_id
_entity_poly.type
_entity_poly.pdbx_seq_one_letter_code
_entity_poly.pdbx_strand_id
1 'polypeptide(L)'
;MKKQIGRYLRYKLAFERLDEALEQGWLLEAISLEESIITDRLLSILETKGVAASSRQSLGNLIAQAKKAITGSGELIEGDAFHELDQWRDARNECVQGFCKLDDHAYAENSAEIFSEKMWQTAKKGRELVDLVKDLSTQVKKVQS
;
A
#
# COMPACT_ATOMS: atom_id res chain seq x y z
N MET A 1 -16.62 2.20 23.88
CA MET A 1 -15.22 1.74 24.03
C MET A 1 -14.86 0.42 23.32
N LYS A 2 -15.76 -0.58 23.19
CA LYS A 2 -15.40 -1.88 22.56
C LYS A 2 -14.99 -1.84 21.07
N LYS A 3 -15.56 -0.92 20.27
CA LYS A 3 -15.26 -0.81 18.81
C LYS A 3 -13.78 -0.52 18.50
N GLN A 4 -13.07 0.17 19.38
CA GLN A 4 -11.70 0.62 19.13
C GLN A 4 -10.66 -0.49 19.37
N ILE A 5 -10.94 -1.40 20.31
CA ILE A 5 -10.04 -2.52 20.67
C ILE A 5 -9.95 -3.55 19.54
N GLY A 6 -11.08 -3.94 18.94
CA GLY A 6 -11.07 -4.94 17.86
C GLY A 6 -10.32 -4.47 16.61
N ARG A 7 -10.48 -3.20 16.23
CA ARG A 7 -9.71 -2.59 15.12
C ARG A 7 -8.23 -2.53 15.45
N TYR A 8 -7.88 -2.12 16.66
CA TYR A 8 -6.48 -2.09 17.12
C TYR A 8 -5.82 -3.48 17.06
N LEU A 9 -6.48 -4.52 17.58
CA LEU A 9 -5.92 -5.89 17.58
C LEU A 9 -5.72 -6.44 16.16
N ARG A 10 -6.64 -6.17 15.23
CA ARG A 10 -6.46 -6.56 13.82
C ARG A 10 -5.28 -5.85 13.17
N TYR A 11 -5.10 -4.56 13.48
CA TYR A 11 -3.95 -3.80 13.00
C TYR A 11 -2.64 -4.32 13.57
N LYS A 12 -2.60 -4.59 14.88
CA LYS A 12 -1.44 -5.18 15.53
C LYS A 12 -1.06 -6.51 14.87
N LEU A 13 -2.02 -7.41 14.68
CA LEU A 13 -1.78 -8.68 14.00
C LEU A 13 -1.28 -8.50 12.56
N ALA A 14 -1.85 -7.55 11.81
CA ALA A 14 -1.43 -7.29 10.43
C ALA A 14 0.03 -6.83 10.35
N PHE A 15 0.48 -5.98 11.28
CA PHE A 15 1.87 -5.55 11.36
C PHE A 15 2.80 -6.67 11.82
N GLU A 16 2.42 -7.43 12.84
CA GLU A 16 3.20 -8.60 13.30
C GLU A 16 3.41 -9.61 12.16
N ARG A 17 2.36 -9.89 11.38
CA ARG A 17 2.43 -10.76 10.21
C ARG A 17 3.23 -10.19 9.06
N LEU A 18 3.16 -8.88 8.84
CA LEU A 18 3.95 -8.21 7.81
C LEU A 18 5.44 -8.32 8.12
N ASP A 19 5.83 -8.03 9.36
CA ASP A 19 7.22 -8.10 9.80
C ASP A 19 7.74 -9.55 9.71
N GLU A 20 6.96 -10.54 10.18
CA GLU A 20 7.29 -11.96 10.04
C GLU A 20 7.44 -12.39 8.57
N ALA A 21 6.51 -11.98 7.70
CA ALA A 21 6.55 -12.30 6.28
C ALA A 21 7.80 -11.72 5.59
N LEU A 22 8.19 -10.50 5.94
CA LEU A 22 9.41 -9.87 5.44
C LEU A 22 10.66 -10.58 5.97
N GLU A 23 10.72 -10.95 7.25
CA GLU A 23 11.87 -11.66 7.83
C GLU A 23 12.07 -13.05 7.21
N GLN A 24 10.98 -13.76 6.98
CA GLN A 24 10.98 -15.14 6.52
C GLN A 24 10.92 -15.28 4.98
N GLY A 25 10.80 -14.17 4.25
CA GLY A 25 10.77 -14.17 2.77
C GLY A 25 9.43 -14.57 2.15
N TRP A 26 8.30 -14.42 2.85
CA TRP A 26 6.95 -14.65 2.36
C TRP A 26 6.44 -13.42 1.62
N LEU A 27 7.11 -13.06 0.52
CA LEU A 27 6.99 -11.75 -0.11
C LEU A 27 5.59 -11.46 -0.66
N LEU A 28 4.88 -12.46 -1.19
CA LEU A 28 3.50 -12.28 -1.64
C LEU A 28 2.54 -12.00 -0.46
N GLU A 29 2.77 -12.59 0.70
CA GLU A 29 1.99 -12.32 1.91
C GLU A 29 2.28 -10.89 2.40
N ALA A 30 3.56 -10.50 2.48
CA ALA A 30 3.97 -9.14 2.84
C ALA A 30 3.30 -8.10 1.94
N ILE A 31 3.41 -8.27 0.61
CA ILE A 31 2.81 -7.39 -0.40
C ILE A 31 1.28 -7.30 -0.24
N SER A 32 0.62 -8.42 0.07
CA SER A 32 -0.84 -8.46 0.25
C SER A 32 -1.29 -7.73 1.53
N LEU A 33 -0.50 -7.84 2.61
CA LEU A 33 -0.74 -7.13 3.87
C LEU A 33 -0.50 -5.63 3.70
N GLU A 34 0.56 -5.24 3.00
CA GLU A 34 0.87 -3.85 2.65
C GLU A 34 -0.28 -3.20 1.88
N GLU A 35 -0.80 -3.86 0.83
CA GLU A 35 -1.96 -3.37 0.08
C GLU A 35 -3.16 -3.16 0.99
N SER A 36 -3.45 -4.13 1.87
CA SER A 36 -4.59 -4.07 2.78
C SER A 36 -4.47 -2.88 3.75
N ILE A 37 -3.27 -2.63 4.28
CA ILE A 37 -3.00 -1.52 5.19
C ILE A 37 -3.09 -0.19 4.45
N ILE A 38 -2.42 -0.05 3.31
CA ILE A 38 -2.44 1.15 2.47
C ILE A 38 -3.88 1.49 2.06
N THR A 39 -4.65 0.51 1.62
CA THR A 39 -6.06 0.66 1.22
C THR A 39 -6.91 1.23 2.35
N ASP A 40 -6.85 0.67 3.57
CA ASP A 40 -7.63 1.22 4.69
C ASP A 40 -7.16 2.63 5.09
N ARG A 41 -5.86 2.95 4.97
CA ARG A 41 -5.36 4.30 5.25
C ARG A 41 -5.83 5.32 4.20
N LEU A 42 -5.83 4.97 2.91
CA LEU A 42 -6.40 5.80 1.85
C LEU A 42 -7.91 6.01 2.03
N LEU A 43 -8.65 4.95 2.36
CA LEU A 43 -10.08 5.06 2.69
C LEU A 43 -10.32 6.01 3.88
N SER A 44 -9.49 5.92 4.92
CA SER A 44 -9.59 6.81 6.07
C SER A 44 -9.29 8.28 5.70
N ILE A 45 -8.37 8.54 4.77
CA ILE A 45 -8.11 9.89 4.23
C ILE A 45 -9.37 10.40 3.51
N LEU A 46 -9.95 9.60 2.61
CA LEU A 46 -11.13 9.96 1.84
C LEU A 46 -12.34 10.24 2.75
N GLU A 47 -12.57 9.38 3.75
CA GLU A 47 -13.61 9.56 4.77
C GLU A 47 -13.41 10.89 5.53
N THR A 48 -12.17 11.19 5.94
CA THR A 48 -11.85 12.44 6.63
C THR A 48 -12.18 13.64 5.74
N LYS A 49 -11.82 13.59 4.46
CA LYS A 49 -12.14 14.62 3.45
C LYS A 49 -13.61 14.67 3.02
N GLY A 50 -14.49 13.85 3.60
CA GLY A 50 -15.91 13.80 3.22
C GLY A 50 -16.18 13.18 1.85
N VAL A 51 -15.22 12.46 1.29
CA VAL A 51 -15.35 11.78 0.00
C VAL A 51 -15.85 10.36 0.25
N ALA A 52 -17.05 10.05 -0.24
CA ALA A 52 -17.60 8.71 -0.19
C ALA A 52 -16.79 7.76 -1.08
N ALA A 53 -16.07 6.83 -0.45
CA ALA A 53 -15.27 5.83 -1.14
C ALA A 53 -15.71 4.42 -0.74
N SER A 54 -15.73 3.50 -1.71
CA SER A 54 -16.01 2.08 -1.46
C SER A 54 -14.70 1.32 -1.28
N SER A 55 -14.70 0.28 -0.45
CA SER A 55 -13.55 -0.65 -0.37
C SER A 55 -13.48 -1.62 -1.56
N ARG A 56 -14.45 -1.62 -2.47
CA ARG A 56 -14.54 -2.55 -3.63
C ARG A 56 -13.95 -2.01 -4.93
N GLN A 57 -13.14 -0.96 -4.86
CA GLN A 57 -12.52 -0.32 -6.02
C GLN A 57 -11.01 -0.61 -6.05
N SER A 58 -10.39 -0.47 -7.22
CA SER A 58 -8.97 -0.74 -7.38
C SER A 58 -8.12 0.21 -6.52
N LEU A 59 -6.95 -0.28 -6.11
CA LEU A 59 -5.97 0.55 -5.40
C LEU A 59 -5.61 1.82 -6.20
N GLY A 60 -5.47 1.72 -7.52
CA GLY A 60 -5.21 2.87 -8.39
C GLY A 60 -6.30 3.94 -8.31
N ASN A 61 -7.58 3.54 -8.27
CA ASN A 61 -8.69 4.48 -8.10
C ASN A 61 -8.67 5.16 -6.73
N LEU A 62 -8.28 4.43 -5.67
CA LEU A 62 -8.16 5.00 -4.32
C LEU A 62 -7.00 6.00 -4.23
N ILE A 63 -5.84 5.68 -4.82
CA ILE A 63 -4.69 6.58 -4.92
C ILE A 63 -5.09 7.87 -5.64
N ALA A 64 -5.74 7.76 -6.80
CA ALA A 64 -6.16 8.92 -7.59
C ALA A 64 -7.18 9.80 -6.85
N GLN A 65 -8.17 9.19 -6.18
CA GLN A 65 -9.15 9.93 -5.39
C GLN A 65 -8.51 10.62 -4.19
N ALA A 66 -7.63 9.92 -3.44
CA ALA A 66 -6.96 10.50 -2.28
C ALA A 66 -6.06 11.66 -2.68
N LYS A 67 -5.33 11.52 -3.80
CA LYS A 67 -4.55 12.61 -4.39
C LYS A 67 -5.41 13.82 -4.68
N LYS A 68 -6.52 13.63 -5.40
CA LYS A 68 -7.45 14.72 -5.74
C LYS A 68 -8.07 15.37 -4.50
N ALA A 69 -8.44 14.58 -3.49
CA ALA A 69 -9.06 15.07 -2.27
C ALA A 69 -8.10 15.94 -1.44
N ILE A 70 -6.82 15.58 -1.38
CA ILE A 70 -5.82 16.36 -0.65
C ILE A 70 -5.41 17.61 -1.46
N THR A 71 -4.99 17.45 -2.72
CA THR A 71 -4.52 18.60 -3.52
C THR A 71 -5.63 19.59 -3.86
N GLY A 72 -6.87 19.12 -4.06
CA GLY A 72 -8.03 19.96 -4.28
C GLY A 72 -8.42 20.81 -3.05
N SER A 73 -7.93 20.46 -1.86
CA SER A 73 -8.14 21.24 -0.63
C SER A 73 -7.06 22.30 -0.38
N GLY A 74 -6.11 22.49 -1.31
CA GLY A 74 -5.00 23.45 -1.16
C GLY A 74 -3.90 22.99 -0.21
N GLU A 75 -3.99 21.76 0.31
CA GLU A 75 -2.94 21.15 1.11
C GLU A 75 -1.74 20.80 0.22
N LEU A 76 -0.58 21.39 0.55
CA LEU A 76 0.70 21.01 -0.03
C LEU A 76 1.12 19.69 0.60
N ILE A 77 1.11 18.62 -0.19
CA ILE A 77 1.89 17.44 0.15
C ILE A 77 3.28 17.69 -0.40
N GLU A 78 4.27 17.75 0.47
CA GLU A 78 5.66 17.71 0.04
C GLU A 78 5.93 16.36 -0.63
N GLY A 79 6.33 16.42 -1.90
CA GLY A 79 6.97 15.31 -2.59
C GLY A 79 6.06 14.34 -3.33
N ASP A 80 6.72 13.28 -3.79
CA ASP A 80 6.33 12.31 -4.81
C ASP A 80 5.44 11.18 -4.26
N ALA A 81 4.88 11.33 -3.05
CA ALA A 81 4.18 10.29 -2.29
C ALA A 81 3.15 9.50 -3.12
N PHE A 82 2.29 10.21 -3.85
CA PHE A 82 1.27 9.57 -4.69
C PHE A 82 1.83 8.96 -5.98
N HIS A 83 2.96 9.44 -6.47
CA HIS A 83 3.66 8.79 -7.58
C HIS A 83 4.33 7.50 -7.11
N GLU A 84 5.01 7.52 -5.96
CA GLU A 84 5.62 6.32 -5.38
C GLU A 84 4.57 5.24 -5.07
N LEU A 85 3.39 5.63 -4.57
CA LEU A 85 2.27 4.70 -4.39
C LEU A 85 1.79 4.10 -5.72
N ASP A 86 1.77 4.89 -6.79
CA ASP A 86 1.34 4.43 -8.11
C ASP A 86 2.37 3.49 -8.76
N GLN A 87 3.66 3.84 -8.66
CA GLN A 87 4.77 2.98 -9.08
C GLN A 87 4.75 1.65 -8.31
N TRP A 88 4.56 1.71 -7.00
CA TRP A 88 4.46 0.51 -6.18
C TRP A 88 3.23 -0.33 -6.53
N ARG A 89 2.07 0.29 -6.81
CA ARG A 89 0.89 -0.43 -7.29
C ARG A 89 1.21 -1.23 -8.55
N ASP A 90 1.94 -0.65 -9.49
CA ASP A 90 2.29 -1.32 -10.75
C ASP A 90 3.28 -2.46 -10.51
N ALA A 91 4.36 -2.22 -9.76
CA ALA A 91 5.30 -3.27 -9.35
C ALA A 91 4.61 -4.42 -8.58
N ARG A 92 3.66 -4.08 -7.72
CA ARG A 92 2.83 -5.05 -6.99
C ARG A 92 1.98 -5.88 -7.93
N ASN A 93 1.29 -5.25 -8.89
CA ASN A 93 0.47 -5.97 -9.85
C ASN A 93 1.32 -6.96 -10.66
N GLU A 94 2.53 -6.56 -11.03
CA GLU A 94 3.50 -7.43 -11.68
C GLU A 94 3.94 -8.59 -10.77
N CYS A 95 4.20 -8.36 -9.48
CA CYS A 95 4.55 -9.45 -8.56
C CYS A 95 3.39 -10.43 -8.33
N VAL A 96 2.18 -9.92 -8.09
CA VAL A 96 1.00 -10.73 -7.79
C VAL A 96 0.52 -11.52 -9.01
N GLN A 97 0.56 -10.90 -10.19
CA GLN A 97 0.06 -11.55 -11.40
C GLN A 97 1.17 -12.25 -12.20
N GLY A 98 2.41 -11.84 -12.05
CA GLY A 98 3.54 -12.24 -12.90
C GLY A 98 4.27 -13.50 -12.46
N PHE A 99 3.97 -14.02 -11.27
CA PHE A 99 4.70 -15.16 -10.69
C PHE A 99 4.82 -16.38 -11.63
N CYS A 100 3.81 -16.62 -12.45
CA CYS A 100 3.80 -17.70 -13.44
C CYS A 100 3.62 -17.20 -14.88
N LYS A 101 3.73 -15.90 -15.14
CA LYS A 101 3.56 -15.34 -16.49
C LYS A 101 4.88 -15.37 -17.25
N LEU A 102 4.75 -15.51 -18.56
CA LEU A 102 5.88 -15.36 -19.48
C LEU A 102 6.08 -13.85 -19.73
N ASP A 103 7.17 -13.29 -19.21
CA ASP A 103 7.66 -11.95 -19.52
C ASP A 103 8.94 -12.01 -20.37
N ASP A 104 9.56 -10.86 -20.64
CA ASP A 104 10.79 -10.76 -21.46
C ASP A 104 11.99 -11.50 -20.85
N HIS A 105 11.91 -11.90 -19.58
CA HIS A 105 12.94 -12.65 -18.86
C HIS A 105 12.54 -14.10 -18.58
N ALA A 106 11.33 -14.54 -18.93
CA ALA A 106 10.81 -15.86 -18.57
C ALA A 106 11.60 -17.04 -19.14
N TYR A 107 12.40 -16.81 -20.18
CA TYR A 107 13.26 -17.82 -20.79
C TYR A 107 14.74 -17.68 -20.37
N ALA A 108 15.08 -16.69 -19.56
CA ALA A 108 16.44 -16.55 -19.02
C ALA A 108 16.69 -17.61 -17.93
N GLU A 109 17.91 -18.15 -17.87
CA GLU A 109 18.28 -19.14 -16.86
C GLU A 109 18.13 -18.62 -15.42
N ASN A 110 18.25 -17.30 -15.24
CA ASN A 110 18.13 -16.60 -13.95
C ASN A 110 16.77 -15.89 -13.75
N SER A 111 15.74 -16.31 -14.49
CA SER A 111 14.40 -15.68 -14.43
C SER A 111 13.81 -15.70 -13.01
N ALA A 112 13.95 -16.81 -12.30
CA ALA A 112 13.44 -16.98 -10.95
C ALA A 112 14.12 -16.03 -9.95
N GLU A 113 15.44 -15.86 -10.07
CA GLU A 113 16.23 -14.96 -9.24
C GLU A 113 15.89 -13.49 -9.51
N ILE A 114 15.74 -13.11 -10.79
CA ILE A 114 15.31 -11.76 -11.18
C ILE A 114 13.94 -11.45 -10.59
N PHE A 115 12.99 -12.38 -10.71
CA PHE A 115 11.65 -12.19 -10.19
C PHE A 115 11.63 -12.16 -8.65
N SER A 116 12.43 -12.99 -8.00
CA SER A 116 12.61 -13.00 -6.54
C SER A 116 13.15 -11.65 -6.03
N GLU A 117 14.18 -11.10 -6.69
CA GLU A 117 14.73 -9.79 -6.36
C GLU A 117 13.68 -8.69 -6.52
N LYS A 118 12.91 -8.73 -7.61
CA LYS A 118 11.81 -7.78 -7.84
C LYS A 118 10.75 -7.84 -6.75
N MET A 119 10.36 -9.03 -6.31
CA MET A 119 9.42 -9.20 -5.19
C MET A 119 9.99 -8.61 -3.90
N TRP A 120 11.29 -8.81 -3.64
CA TRP A 120 11.96 -8.25 -2.47
C TRP A 120 11.95 -6.73 -2.48
N GLN A 121 12.31 -6.12 -3.61
CA GLN A 121 12.28 -4.67 -3.77
C GLN A 121 10.86 -4.12 -3.62
N THR A 122 9.88 -4.81 -4.19
CA THR A 122 8.46 -4.42 -4.11
C THR A 122 7.94 -4.48 -2.68
N ALA A 123 8.24 -5.55 -1.93
CA ALA A 123 7.85 -5.69 -0.53
C ALA A 123 8.54 -4.65 0.36
N LYS A 124 9.87 -4.48 0.23
CA LYS A 124 10.60 -3.43 0.98
C LYS A 124 10.01 -2.04 0.74
N LYS A 125 9.72 -1.71 -0.52
CA LYS A 125 9.12 -0.43 -0.85
C LYS A 125 7.70 -0.29 -0.30
N GLY A 126 6.91 -1.36 -0.34
CA GLY A 126 5.56 -1.37 0.23
C GLY A 126 5.57 -1.12 1.74
N ARG A 127 6.54 -1.69 2.47
CA ARG A 127 6.73 -1.42 3.90
C ARG A 127 7.01 0.04 4.22
N GLU A 128 7.84 0.72 3.41
CA GLU A 128 8.08 2.17 3.53
C GLU A 128 6.79 2.96 3.27
N LEU A 129 6.05 2.59 2.22
CA LEU A 129 4.81 3.27 1.84
C LEU A 129 3.68 3.07 2.84
N VAL A 130 3.64 1.93 3.54
CA VAL A 130 2.73 1.72 4.68
C VAL A 130 2.93 2.80 5.75
N ASP A 131 4.17 3.11 6.10
CA ASP A 131 4.47 4.17 7.08
C ASP A 131 4.16 5.56 6.53
N LEU A 132 4.54 5.83 5.28
CA LEU A 132 4.23 7.09 4.60
C LEU A 132 2.72 7.39 4.60
N VAL A 133 1.88 6.43 4.20
CA VAL A 133 0.42 6.64 4.12
C VAL A 133 -0.22 6.72 5.50
N LYS A 134 0.35 6.03 6.51
CA LYS A 134 -0.07 6.18 7.90
C LYS A 134 0.17 7.60 8.41
N ASP A 135 1.32 8.17 8.08
CA ASP A 135 1.68 9.53 8.46
C ASP A 135 0.82 10.55 7.73
N LEU A 136 0.62 10.39 6.42
CA LEU A 136 -0.32 11.20 5.63
C LEU A 136 -1.74 11.18 6.21
N SER A 137 -2.26 10.00 6.57
CA SER A 137 -3.58 9.85 7.18
C SER A 137 -3.70 10.59 8.52
N THR A 138 -2.61 10.64 9.28
CA THR A 138 -2.54 11.35 10.56
C THR A 138 -2.46 12.86 10.36
N GLN A 139 -1.68 13.34 9.38
CA GLN A 139 -1.58 14.76 9.05
C GLN A 139 -2.93 15.32 8.59
N VAL A 140 -3.62 14.63 7.67
CA VAL A 140 -4.94 15.03 7.18
C VAL A 140 -5.96 15.18 8.33
N LYS A 141 -5.92 14.28 9.32
CA LYS A 141 -6.81 14.35 10.49
C LYS A 141 -6.53 15.55 11.40
N LYS A 142 -5.27 15.99 11.49
CA LYS A 142 -4.86 17.15 12.31
C LYS A 142 -5.26 18.48 11.69
N VAL A 143 -5.28 18.58 10.35
CA VAL A 143 -5.66 19.82 9.65
C VAL A 143 -7.17 20.08 9.74
N GLN A 144 -7.97 19.03 9.92
CA GLN A 144 -9.43 19.12 9.95
C GLN A 144 -10.03 19.24 11.37
N SER A 145 -9.21 19.10 12.42
CA SER A 145 -9.59 19.30 13.83
C SER A 145 -9.35 20.74 14.27
#